data_AF-A0AAU9VSZ4-F1
#
_entry.id   AF-A0AAU9VSZ4-F1
#
_cell.length_a   1.000
_cell.length_b   1.000
_cell.length_c   1.000
_cell.angle_alpha   90.00
_cell.angle_beta   90.00
_cell.angle_gamma   90.00
#
_symmetry.space_group_name_H-M   'P 1'
#
loop_
_entity.id
_entity.type
_entity.pdbx_description
1 polymer ?
#
loop_
_entity_poly.entity_id
_entity_poly.type
_entity_poly.pdbx_seq_one_letter_code
_entity_poly.pdbx_strand_id
1 'polypeptide(L)'
;MKRDEEDVKKVIEVISNWRNPFEPSEELLCISSGYVTSDSIKQDLLEAKEKGATALTAFRDTHKKTSVTAGDRNVMIRADRNLFARLLVIGQSRQMDLRCLLSHELGPLPWSLALPDGSLAKTNKASLSVLLENGVECLPSLPDQTTAVIIDAMAMLQTVVRVPDRFCELAEMVMSRILTEAGEAARIDFVGDQYPAISIKNTERNKRSRDGQLVVNVTNGQQMCPRQWRKFLANGKNKTNLLSFLMNPALRQTLGSC
;
A
#
# COMPACT_ATOMS: atom_id res chain seq x y z
N MET A 1 -7.10 -2.52 45.66
CA MET A 1 -7.55 -3.92 45.80
C MET A 1 -8.86 -4.18 45.08
N LYS A 2 -10.05 -3.73 45.56
CA LYS A 2 -11.32 -4.03 44.87
C LYS A 2 -11.41 -3.54 43.42
N ARG A 3 -10.91 -2.33 43.14
CA ARG A 3 -10.89 -1.75 41.78
C ARG A 3 -9.93 -2.52 40.86
N ASP A 4 -8.77 -2.92 41.38
CA ASP A 4 -7.79 -3.69 40.62
C ASP A 4 -8.33 -5.09 40.27
N GLU A 5 -9.06 -5.72 41.19
CA GLU A 5 -9.75 -6.99 40.93
C GLU A 5 -10.87 -6.85 39.89
N GLU A 6 -11.61 -5.74 39.90
CA GLU A 6 -12.63 -5.44 38.88
C GLU A 6 -11.99 -5.22 37.50
N ASP A 7 -10.87 -4.51 37.43
CA ASP A 7 -10.19 -4.25 36.17
C ASP A 7 -9.52 -5.52 35.61
N VAL A 8 -8.95 -6.37 36.47
CA VAL A 8 -8.47 -7.71 36.08
C VAL A 8 -9.61 -8.58 35.54
N LYS A 9 -10.79 -8.55 36.17
CA LYS A 9 -11.97 -9.27 35.67
C LYS A 9 -12.40 -8.81 34.28
N LYS A 10 -12.41 -7.50 34.01
CA LYS A 10 -12.74 -6.96 32.68
C LYS A 10 -11.72 -7.41 31.62
N VAL A 11 -10.43 -7.41 31.96
CA VAL A 11 -9.38 -7.87 31.04
C VAL A 11 -9.53 -9.36 30.75
N ILE A 12 -9.76 -10.17 31.77
CA ILE A 12 -10.01 -11.62 31.61
C ILE A 12 -11.26 -11.85 30.77
N GLU A 13 -12.35 -11.12 31.01
CA GLU A 13 -13.59 -11.24 30.22
C GLU A 13 -13.35 -10.92 28.73
N VAL A 14 -12.59 -9.86 28.43
CA VAL A 14 -12.24 -9.51 27.04
C VAL A 14 -11.40 -10.62 26.39
N ILE A 15 -10.35 -11.11 27.06
CA ILE A 15 -9.47 -12.17 26.53
C ILE A 15 -10.23 -13.49 26.37
N SER A 16 -11.14 -13.82 27.29
CA SER A 16 -11.96 -15.03 27.24
C SER A 16 -12.95 -15.02 26.08
N ASN A 17 -13.41 -13.82 25.70
CA ASN A 17 -14.34 -13.61 24.59
C ASN A 17 -13.63 -13.44 23.23
N TRP A 18 -12.29 -13.40 23.20
CA TRP A 18 -11.55 -13.43 21.94
C TRP A 18 -11.75 -14.78 21.27
N ARG A 19 -12.25 -14.75 20.03
CA ARG A 19 -12.34 -15.98 19.23
C ARG A 19 -10.98 -16.31 18.64
N ASN A 20 -10.67 -17.59 18.63
CA ASN A 20 -9.51 -18.13 17.96
C ASN A 20 -9.61 -17.83 16.45
N PRO A 21 -8.70 -17.02 15.87
CA PRO A 21 -8.76 -16.65 14.47
C PRO A 21 -8.39 -17.81 13.51
N PHE A 22 -7.93 -18.94 14.04
CA PHE A 22 -7.58 -20.13 13.28
C PHE A 22 -8.68 -21.20 13.26
N GLU A 23 -9.76 -21.00 13.99
CA GLU A 23 -10.93 -21.86 13.90
C GLU A 23 -11.77 -21.50 12.66
N PRO A 24 -12.12 -22.47 11.81
CA PRO A 24 -12.91 -22.20 10.62
C PRO A 24 -14.29 -21.70 11.04
N SER A 25 -14.68 -20.54 10.50
CA SER A 25 -16.00 -19.97 10.69
C SER A 25 -16.55 -19.49 9.35
N GLU A 26 -17.84 -19.78 9.10
CA GLU A 26 -18.57 -19.26 7.94
C GLU A 26 -19.04 -17.81 8.16
N GLU A 27 -18.92 -17.29 9.38
CA GLU A 27 -19.35 -15.96 9.75
C GLU A 27 -18.18 -14.97 9.80
N LEU A 28 -18.39 -13.76 9.28
CA LEU A 28 -17.40 -12.69 9.37
C LEU A 28 -17.42 -12.07 10.77
N LEU A 29 -16.38 -12.26 11.57
CA LEU A 29 -16.35 -11.90 12.98
C LEU A 29 -15.27 -10.86 13.29
N CYS A 30 -15.54 -9.97 14.24
CA CYS A 30 -14.51 -9.13 14.85
C CYS A 30 -13.72 -9.95 15.87
N ILE A 31 -12.45 -10.24 15.57
CA ILE A 31 -11.59 -11.12 16.39
C ILE A 31 -11.46 -10.62 17.84
N SER A 32 -11.36 -9.31 18.04
CA SER A 32 -11.15 -8.70 19.35
C SER A 32 -12.40 -8.57 20.22
N SER A 33 -13.59 -8.75 19.65
CA SER A 33 -14.86 -8.56 20.37
C SER A 33 -15.85 -9.70 20.22
N GLY A 34 -15.57 -10.68 19.34
CA GLY A 34 -16.45 -11.80 19.04
C GLY A 34 -17.73 -11.42 18.29
N TYR A 35 -17.95 -10.14 17.98
CA TYR A 35 -19.16 -9.70 17.29
C TYR A 35 -19.23 -10.23 15.85
N VAL A 36 -20.35 -10.86 15.54
CA VAL A 36 -20.70 -11.25 14.18
C VAL A 36 -21.07 -10.00 13.40
N THR A 37 -20.42 -9.84 12.25
CA THR A 37 -20.66 -8.74 11.33
C THR A 37 -22.07 -8.86 10.76
N SER A 38 -22.86 -7.79 10.86
CA SER A 38 -24.20 -7.75 10.26
C SER A 38 -24.14 -7.94 8.74
N ASP A 39 -25.24 -8.43 8.15
CA ASP A 39 -25.29 -8.71 6.72
C ASP A 39 -25.09 -7.46 5.84
N SER A 40 -25.47 -6.28 6.34
CA SER A 40 -25.19 -5.01 5.65
C SER A 40 -23.69 -4.72 5.53
N ILE A 41 -22.91 -4.99 6.58
CA ILE A 41 -21.46 -4.82 6.57
C ILE A 41 -20.80 -5.93 5.74
N LYS A 42 -21.30 -7.18 5.81
CA LYS A 42 -20.82 -8.26 4.92
C LYS A 42 -20.99 -7.86 3.45
N GLN A 43 -22.18 -7.38 3.08
CA GLN A 43 -22.47 -6.91 1.73
C GLN A 43 -21.57 -5.73 1.35
N ASP A 44 -21.36 -4.79 2.27
CA ASP A 44 -20.46 -3.65 2.05
C ASP A 44 -19.01 -4.10 1.80
N LEU A 45 -18.50 -5.07 2.56
CA LEU A 45 -17.16 -5.63 2.38
C LEU A 45 -17.01 -6.39 1.07
N LEU A 46 -18.03 -7.15 0.66
CA LEU A 46 -18.06 -7.83 -0.64
C LEU A 46 -18.05 -6.84 -1.80
N GLU A 47 -18.81 -5.75 -1.68
CA GLU A 47 -18.94 -4.69 -2.69
C GLU A 47 -17.83 -3.63 -2.58
N ALA A 48 -17.00 -3.66 -1.53
CA ALA A 48 -16.05 -2.60 -1.21
C ALA A 48 -15.13 -2.25 -2.39
N LYS A 49 -14.75 -3.27 -3.18
CA LYS A 49 -13.95 -3.10 -4.40
C LYS A 49 -14.70 -2.29 -5.46
N GLU A 50 -15.97 -2.62 -5.70
CA GLU A 50 -16.80 -1.96 -6.71
C GLU A 50 -17.17 -0.55 -6.27
N LYS A 51 -17.61 -0.39 -5.01
CA LYS A 51 -17.86 0.92 -4.39
C LYS A 51 -16.62 1.81 -4.45
N GLY A 52 -15.45 1.28 -4.12
CA GLY A 52 -14.18 1.98 -4.21
C GLY A 52 -13.80 2.38 -5.64
N ALA A 53 -14.05 1.50 -6.63
CA ALA A 53 -13.82 1.81 -8.04
C ALA A 53 -14.74 2.93 -8.56
N THR A 54 -16.02 2.88 -8.18
CA THR A 54 -17.02 3.92 -8.49
C THR A 54 -16.64 5.25 -7.86
N ALA A 55 -16.31 5.26 -6.56
CA ALA A 55 -15.89 6.47 -5.84
C ALA A 55 -14.62 7.09 -6.44
N LEU A 56 -13.63 6.27 -6.83
CA LEU A 56 -12.41 6.74 -7.48
C LEU A 56 -12.70 7.36 -8.86
N THR A 57 -13.62 6.75 -9.61
CA THR A 57 -14.01 7.23 -10.94
C THR A 57 -14.76 8.55 -10.83
N ALA A 58 -15.73 8.64 -9.91
CA ALA A 58 -16.41 9.89 -9.58
C ALA A 58 -15.40 10.97 -9.17
N PHE A 59 -14.48 10.67 -8.24
CA PHE A 59 -13.45 11.63 -7.81
C PHE A 59 -12.58 12.14 -8.97
N ARG A 60 -12.19 11.26 -9.89
CA ARG A 60 -11.43 11.62 -11.09
C ARG A 60 -12.23 12.57 -11.99
N ASP A 61 -13.52 12.31 -12.16
CA ASP A 61 -14.37 13.02 -13.10
C ASP A 61 -14.84 14.39 -12.53
N THR A 62 -14.95 14.52 -11.21
CA THR A 62 -15.28 15.78 -10.52
C THR A 62 -14.12 16.79 -10.56
N HIS A 63 -12.86 16.33 -10.67
CA HIS A 63 -11.69 17.23 -10.71
C HIS A 63 -11.14 17.40 -12.13
N LYS A 64 -11.47 18.54 -12.77
CA LYS A 64 -10.65 19.05 -13.87
C LYS A 64 -9.23 19.28 -13.32
N LYS A 65 -8.22 18.67 -13.95
CA LYS A 65 -6.81 18.98 -13.70
C LYS A 65 -6.57 20.47 -13.99
N THR A 66 -6.67 21.33 -12.99
CA THR A 66 -5.98 22.61 -13.01
C THR A 66 -4.51 22.31 -12.82
N SER A 67 -3.77 22.32 -13.92
CA SER A 67 -2.31 22.34 -13.90
C SER A 67 -1.87 23.65 -13.26
N VAL A 68 -1.76 23.68 -11.93
CA VAL A 68 -1.05 24.75 -11.25
C VAL A 68 0.42 24.35 -11.25
N THR A 69 1.23 25.07 -12.02
CA THR A 69 2.70 25.00 -11.92
C THR A 69 3.06 25.16 -10.44
N ALA A 70 3.91 24.26 -9.93
CA ALA A 70 4.26 24.19 -8.51
C ALA A 70 4.66 25.57 -7.97
N GLY A 71 3.69 26.23 -7.34
CA GLY A 71 3.86 27.52 -6.69
C GLY A 71 4.36 27.27 -5.29
N ASP A 72 5.50 27.89 -4.99
CA ASP A 72 6.11 28.00 -3.67
C ASP A 72 5.05 28.12 -2.55
N ARG A 73 5.26 27.49 -1.39
CA ARG A 73 4.33 27.44 -0.24
C ARG A 73 3.80 28.84 0.14
N ASN A 74 4.58 29.86 -0.15
CA ASN A 74 4.26 31.29 -0.01
C ASN A 74 3.06 31.77 -0.85
N VAL A 75 2.85 31.23 -2.06
CA VAL A 75 1.72 31.57 -2.94
C VAL A 75 0.41 31.06 -2.34
N MET A 76 0.43 29.85 -1.75
CA MET A 76 -0.71 29.24 -1.06
C MET A 76 -1.12 30.03 0.18
N ILE A 77 -0.15 30.38 1.05
CA ILE A 77 -0.40 31.20 2.24
C ILE A 77 -1.00 32.56 1.86
N ARG A 78 -0.56 33.16 0.74
CA ARG A 78 -1.12 34.43 0.24
C ARG A 78 -2.56 34.28 -0.28
N ALA A 79 -2.87 33.18 -0.98
CA ALA A 79 -4.22 32.90 -1.46
C ALA A 79 -5.21 32.69 -0.30
N ASP A 80 -4.84 31.88 0.69
CA ASP A 80 -5.65 31.61 1.89
C ASP A 80 -5.85 32.88 2.72
N ARG A 81 -4.79 33.70 2.90
CA ARG A 81 -4.89 34.99 3.58
C ARG A 81 -5.89 35.92 2.88
N ASN A 82 -5.82 36.02 1.56
CA ASN A 82 -6.69 36.90 0.78
C ASN A 82 -8.15 36.40 0.81
N LEU A 83 -8.37 35.09 0.76
CA LEU A 83 -9.69 34.50 0.88
C LEU A 83 -10.27 34.70 2.28
N PHE A 84 -9.48 34.46 3.33
CA PHE A 84 -9.86 34.71 4.72
C PHE A 84 -10.26 36.16 4.95
N ALA A 85 -9.46 37.12 4.44
CA ALA A 85 -9.79 38.54 4.53
C ALA A 85 -11.12 38.87 3.83
N ARG A 86 -11.39 38.30 2.65
CA ARG A 86 -12.66 38.47 1.95
C ARG A 86 -13.84 37.88 2.74
N LEU A 87 -13.65 36.71 3.34
CA LEU A 87 -14.67 36.04 4.14
C LEU A 87 -15.02 36.81 5.41
N LEU A 88 -14.05 37.47 6.05
CA LEU A 88 -14.30 38.38 7.16
C LEU A 88 -15.19 39.57 6.75
N VAL A 89 -14.85 40.22 5.62
CA VAL A 89 -15.63 41.37 5.10
C VAL A 89 -17.03 40.95 4.66
N ILE A 90 -17.16 39.80 3.98
CA ILE A 90 -18.45 39.25 3.57
C ILE A 90 -19.27 38.81 4.79
N GLY A 91 -18.64 38.17 5.76
CA GLY A 91 -19.30 37.73 7.00
C GLY A 91 -19.87 38.89 7.79
N GLN A 92 -19.13 40.01 7.89
CA GLN A 92 -19.62 41.24 8.51
C GLN A 92 -20.77 41.88 7.72
N SER A 93 -20.66 41.97 6.39
CA SER A 93 -21.69 42.61 5.55
C SER A 93 -22.97 41.79 5.38
N ARG A 94 -22.89 40.46 5.44
CA ARG A 94 -24.01 39.54 5.21
C ARG A 94 -24.53 38.82 6.47
N GLN A 95 -24.04 39.19 7.66
CA GLN A 95 -24.36 38.53 8.94
C GLN A 95 -24.21 36.99 8.89
N MET A 96 -23.16 36.51 8.23
CA MET A 96 -22.89 35.07 8.15
C MET A 96 -22.21 34.60 9.44
N ASP A 97 -22.57 33.41 9.91
CA ASP A 97 -21.86 32.79 11.04
C ASP A 97 -20.46 32.35 10.61
N LEU A 98 -19.46 33.11 11.04
CA LEU A 98 -18.05 32.82 10.79
C LEU A 98 -17.62 31.47 11.38
N ARG A 99 -18.25 30.99 12.46
CA ARG A 99 -17.91 29.68 13.05
C ARG A 99 -18.25 28.54 12.11
N CYS A 100 -19.47 28.55 11.57
CA CYS A 100 -19.90 27.58 10.57
C CYS A 100 -19.01 27.61 9.32
N LEU A 101 -18.69 28.81 8.84
CA LEU A 101 -17.88 29.00 7.64
C LEU A 101 -16.42 28.53 7.81
N LEU A 102 -15.82 28.76 8.99
CA LEU A 102 -14.47 28.30 9.33
C LEU A 102 -14.40 26.83 9.77
N SER A 103 -15.54 26.14 9.85
CA SER A 103 -15.57 24.70 10.14
C SER A 103 -15.20 23.84 8.92
N HIS A 104 -15.10 24.44 7.74
CA HIS A 104 -14.81 23.77 6.48
C HIS A 104 -13.48 24.29 5.90
N GLU A 105 -12.78 23.44 5.14
CA GLU A 105 -11.56 23.88 4.46
C GLU A 105 -11.90 24.97 3.43
N LEU A 106 -11.26 26.13 3.55
CA LEU A 106 -11.51 27.29 2.69
C LEU A 106 -10.81 27.18 1.32
N GLY A 107 -9.93 26.19 1.16
CA GLY A 107 -9.20 25.95 -0.09
C GLY A 107 -10.01 25.11 -1.09
N PRO A 108 -9.62 25.11 -2.38
CA PRO A 108 -10.21 24.23 -3.39
C PRO A 108 -9.96 22.74 -3.12
N LEU A 109 -9.02 22.42 -2.23
CA LEU A 109 -8.65 21.06 -1.83
C LEU A 109 -8.30 21.04 -0.34
N PRO A 110 -8.55 19.91 0.36
CA PRO A 110 -8.11 19.75 1.74
C PRO A 110 -6.58 19.68 1.82
N TRP A 111 -5.92 20.66 2.44
CA TRP A 111 -4.45 20.72 2.47
C TRP A 111 -3.81 19.64 3.34
N SER A 112 -4.60 19.09 4.27
CA SER A 112 -4.26 17.89 5.03
C SER A 112 -4.06 16.66 4.13
N LEU A 113 -4.68 16.64 2.93
CA LEU A 113 -4.71 15.50 2.02
C LEU A 113 -4.10 15.80 0.64
N ALA A 114 -3.88 17.07 0.28
CA ALA A 114 -3.47 17.48 -1.06
C ALA A 114 -2.33 18.51 -1.07
N LEU A 115 -1.52 18.46 -2.12
CA LEU A 115 -0.49 19.45 -2.47
C LEU A 115 -1.09 20.55 -3.37
N PRO A 116 -0.41 21.72 -3.51
CA PRO A 116 -0.88 22.83 -4.33
C PRO A 116 -1.12 22.50 -5.81
N ASP A 117 -0.44 21.48 -6.33
CA ASP A 117 -0.61 20.98 -7.71
C ASP A 117 -1.83 20.04 -7.87
N GLY A 118 -2.60 19.84 -6.80
CA GLY A 118 -3.74 18.94 -6.74
C GLY A 118 -3.40 17.47 -6.56
N SER A 119 -2.12 17.12 -6.40
CA SER A 119 -1.72 15.75 -6.11
C SER A 119 -1.86 15.42 -4.62
N LEU A 120 -2.06 14.15 -4.28
CA LEU A 120 -2.18 13.73 -2.88
C LEU A 120 -0.90 14.04 -2.08
N ALA A 121 -1.10 14.60 -0.88
CA ALA A 121 -0.07 14.82 0.12
C ALA A 121 0.52 13.47 0.57
N LYS A 122 1.85 13.41 0.72
CA LYS A 122 2.52 12.19 1.20
C LYS A 122 2.45 12.12 2.72
N THR A 123 2.06 10.96 3.24
CA THR A 123 2.22 10.61 4.64
C THR A 123 3.40 9.65 4.80
N ASN A 124 4.10 9.71 5.94
CA ASN A 124 5.17 8.77 6.23
C ASN A 124 4.57 7.44 6.71
N LYS A 125 4.40 6.50 5.78
CA LYS A 125 3.85 5.16 6.09
C LYS A 125 4.66 4.43 7.17
N ALA A 126 5.97 4.66 7.26
CA ALA A 126 6.84 3.97 8.22
C ALA A 126 6.61 4.43 9.67
N SER A 127 6.07 5.63 9.89
CA SER A 127 5.83 6.14 11.24
C SER A 127 4.87 5.27 12.04
N LEU A 128 3.86 4.67 11.39
CA LEU A 128 2.92 3.79 12.08
C LEU A 128 3.59 2.50 12.57
N SER A 129 4.46 1.88 11.76
CA SER A 129 5.19 0.66 12.17
C SER A 129 6.03 0.92 13.41
N VAL A 130 6.80 2.01 13.38
CA VAL A 130 7.66 2.42 14.51
C VAL A 130 6.83 2.67 15.77
N LEU A 131 5.66 3.32 15.64
CA LEU A 131 4.77 3.56 16.78
C LEU A 131 4.13 2.29 17.32
N LEU A 132 3.83 1.32 16.46
CA LEU A 132 3.27 0.02 16.85
C LEU A 132 4.33 -0.91 17.48
N GLU A 133 5.58 -0.82 17.03
CA GLU A 133 6.71 -1.57 17.59
C GLU A 133 7.19 -1.00 18.93
N ASN A 134 6.87 0.27 19.21
CA ASN A 134 7.27 0.93 20.43
C ASN A 134 6.56 0.31 21.66
N GLY A 135 7.34 -0.34 22.52
CA GLY A 135 6.84 -0.97 23.76
C GLY A 135 6.33 -2.40 23.59
N VAL A 136 6.50 -3.02 22.42
CA VAL A 136 6.19 -4.44 22.23
C VAL A 136 7.43 -5.28 22.49
N GLU A 137 7.39 -6.16 23.49
CA GLU A 137 8.38 -7.23 23.64
C GLU A 137 8.13 -8.29 22.56
N CYS A 138 9.02 -8.38 21.58
CA CYS A 138 8.98 -9.47 20.59
C CYS A 138 9.15 -10.81 21.30
N LEU A 139 8.34 -11.80 20.90
CA LEU A 139 8.50 -13.17 21.38
C LEU A 139 9.95 -13.66 21.09
N PRO A 140 10.61 -14.29 22.07
CA PRO A 140 12.03 -14.64 21.99
C PRO A 140 12.34 -15.73 20.95
N SER A 141 11.34 -16.51 20.53
CA SER A 141 11.46 -17.38 19.37
C SER A 141 10.08 -17.74 18.80
N LEU A 142 10.02 -17.86 17.47
CA LEU A 142 8.97 -18.63 16.80
C LEU A 142 9.16 -20.13 17.18
N PRO A 143 8.12 -20.97 17.07
CA PRO A 143 8.27 -22.42 17.25
C PRO A 143 9.42 -22.96 16.39
N ASP A 144 10.18 -23.92 16.90
CA ASP A 144 11.39 -24.48 16.24
C ASP A 144 11.12 -25.00 14.82
N GLN A 145 9.85 -25.29 14.50
CA GLN A 145 9.42 -25.74 13.19
C GLN A 145 8.88 -24.56 12.38
N THR A 146 9.74 -23.96 11.55
CA THR A 146 9.32 -23.02 10.52
C THR A 146 8.38 -23.74 9.55
N THR A 147 7.07 -23.56 9.74
CA THR A 147 6.07 -24.26 8.91
C THR A 147 5.93 -23.60 7.54
N ALA A 148 6.09 -22.27 7.46
CA ALA A 148 5.99 -21.54 6.21
C ALA A 148 6.87 -20.27 6.22
N VAL A 149 7.45 -19.94 5.06
CA VAL A 149 8.17 -18.69 4.82
C VAL A 149 7.49 -17.93 3.69
N ILE A 150 7.14 -16.66 3.95
CA ILE A 150 6.52 -15.78 2.96
C ILE A 150 7.57 -14.73 2.56
N ILE A 151 7.90 -14.70 1.28
CA ILE A 151 8.92 -13.82 0.72
C ILE A 151 8.23 -12.74 -0.12
N ASP A 152 8.45 -11.47 0.21
CA ASP A 152 8.06 -10.36 -0.65
C ASP A 152 8.98 -10.34 -1.89
N ALA A 153 8.43 -10.80 -3.01
CA ALA A 153 9.13 -10.89 -4.28
C ALA A 153 9.69 -9.55 -4.74
N MET A 154 8.92 -8.47 -4.56
CA MET A 154 9.30 -7.17 -5.09
C MET A 154 10.32 -6.47 -4.20
N ALA A 155 10.35 -6.78 -2.90
CA ALA A 155 11.44 -6.39 -2.02
C ALA A 155 12.74 -7.10 -2.43
N MET A 156 12.72 -8.43 -2.56
CA MET A 156 13.89 -9.20 -2.97
C MET A 156 14.47 -8.71 -4.31
N LEU A 157 13.63 -8.57 -5.34
CA LEU A 157 14.05 -8.13 -6.68
C LEU A 157 14.61 -6.70 -6.71
N GLN A 158 14.14 -5.81 -5.83
CA GLN A 158 14.67 -4.45 -5.71
C GLN A 158 16.04 -4.39 -5.03
N THR A 159 16.38 -5.39 -4.21
CA THR A 159 17.68 -5.47 -3.53
C THR A 159 18.78 -6.12 -4.39
N VAL A 160 18.47 -6.59 -5.59
CA VAL A 160 19.47 -7.15 -6.52
C VAL A 160 20.44 -6.05 -6.96
N VAL A 161 21.67 -6.10 -6.45
CA VAL A 161 22.73 -5.13 -6.76
C VAL A 161 23.38 -5.43 -8.10
N ARG A 162 23.72 -6.70 -8.35
CA ARG A 162 24.32 -7.18 -9.60
C ARG A 162 23.35 -8.08 -10.30
N VAL A 163 22.70 -7.54 -11.33
CA VAL A 163 21.79 -8.31 -12.18
C VAL A 163 22.64 -9.16 -13.13
N PRO A 164 22.38 -10.47 -13.25
CA PRO A 164 23.00 -11.33 -14.25
C PRO A 164 22.77 -10.85 -15.67
N ASP A 165 23.51 -11.42 -16.63
CA ASP A 165 23.41 -11.00 -18.02
C ASP A 165 22.10 -11.49 -18.65
N ARG A 166 21.64 -12.67 -18.27
CA ARG A 166 20.42 -13.30 -18.83
C ARG A 166 19.32 -13.48 -17.80
N PHE A 167 18.07 -13.50 -18.26
CA PHE A 167 16.92 -13.70 -17.39
C PHE A 167 16.88 -15.10 -16.76
N CYS A 168 17.42 -16.13 -17.43
CA CYS A 168 17.56 -17.48 -16.86
C CYS A 168 18.50 -17.50 -15.65
N GLU A 169 19.67 -16.87 -15.77
CA GLU A 169 20.62 -16.71 -14.65
C GLU A 169 20.02 -15.90 -13.51
N LEU A 170 19.21 -14.87 -13.82
CA LEU A 170 18.44 -14.14 -12.80
C LEU A 170 17.44 -15.06 -12.09
N ALA A 171 16.74 -15.94 -12.81
CA ALA A 171 15.79 -16.88 -12.21
C ALA A 171 16.50 -17.86 -11.28
N GLU A 172 17.66 -18.38 -11.66
CA GLU A 172 18.49 -19.25 -10.81
C GLU A 172 18.99 -18.53 -9.56
N MET A 173 19.49 -17.29 -9.71
CA MET A 173 19.90 -16.45 -8.58
C MET A 173 18.75 -16.21 -7.61
N VAL A 174 17.56 -15.87 -8.11
CA VAL A 174 16.36 -15.65 -7.28
C VAL A 174 15.94 -16.96 -6.60
N MET A 175 15.96 -18.09 -7.30
CA MET A 175 15.61 -19.38 -6.72
C MET A 175 16.59 -19.80 -5.62
N SER A 176 17.90 -19.63 -5.85
CA SER A 176 18.93 -19.89 -4.84
C SER A 176 18.76 -19.01 -3.60
N ARG A 177 18.43 -17.72 -3.81
CA ARG A 177 18.12 -16.77 -2.73
C ARG A 177 16.90 -17.22 -1.92
N ILE A 178 15.82 -17.62 -2.60
CA ILE A 178 14.59 -18.12 -1.97
C ILE A 178 14.89 -19.35 -1.10
N LEU A 179 15.62 -20.34 -1.62
CA LEU A 179 15.96 -21.55 -0.87
C LEU A 179 16.86 -21.24 0.34
N THR A 180 17.80 -20.31 0.17
CA THR A 180 18.69 -19.86 1.26
C THR A 180 17.90 -19.16 2.36
N GLU A 181 16.97 -18.26 2.00
CA GLU A 181 16.15 -17.53 2.98
C GLU A 181 15.08 -18.43 3.63
N ALA A 182 14.60 -19.45 2.93
CA ALA A 182 13.58 -20.36 3.43
C ALA A 182 14.13 -21.43 4.40
N GLY A 183 15.40 -21.83 4.26
CA GLY A 183 16.00 -22.87 5.09
C GLY A 183 15.22 -24.19 5.03
N GLU A 184 14.84 -24.72 6.20
CA GLU A 184 14.09 -25.98 6.34
C GLU A 184 12.56 -25.80 6.34
N ALA A 185 12.05 -24.65 5.86
CA ALA A 185 10.63 -24.38 5.88
C ALA A 185 9.81 -25.39 5.05
N ALA A 186 8.74 -25.92 5.63
CA ALA A 186 7.87 -26.90 4.95
C ALA A 186 7.08 -26.30 3.77
N ARG A 187 6.84 -24.98 3.77
CA ARG A 187 6.16 -24.24 2.71
C ARG A 187 6.87 -22.93 2.41
N ILE A 188 6.98 -22.59 1.13
CA ILE A 188 7.59 -21.33 0.67
C ILE A 188 6.60 -20.61 -0.24
N ASP A 189 6.19 -19.41 0.18
CA ASP A 189 5.27 -18.55 -0.56
C ASP A 189 6.02 -17.33 -1.11
N PHE A 190 6.32 -17.32 -2.42
CA PHE A 190 6.94 -16.16 -3.07
C PHE A 190 5.87 -15.22 -3.63
N VAL A 191 5.63 -14.09 -2.94
CA VAL A 191 4.44 -13.26 -3.15
C VAL A 191 4.82 -11.95 -3.84
N GLY A 192 4.23 -11.73 -5.02
CA GLY A 192 4.39 -10.51 -5.81
C GLY A 192 3.20 -9.56 -5.71
N ASP A 193 3.51 -8.26 -5.80
CA ASP A 193 2.51 -7.19 -5.96
C ASP A 193 1.74 -7.33 -7.30
N GLN A 194 0.46 -6.92 -7.30
CA GLN A 194 -0.32 -6.75 -8.53
C GLN A 194 -0.26 -5.32 -9.07
N TYR A 195 -0.28 -5.19 -10.40
CA TYR A 195 -0.16 -3.91 -11.11
C TYR A 195 -1.39 -3.61 -11.99
N PRO A 196 -2.59 -3.45 -11.41
CA PRO A 196 -3.78 -3.10 -12.19
C PRO A 196 -3.66 -1.68 -12.78
N ALA A 197 -4.33 -1.45 -13.91
CA ALA A 197 -4.33 -0.17 -14.61
C ALA A 197 -4.90 0.97 -13.75
N ILE A 198 -5.87 0.66 -12.89
CA ILE A 198 -6.49 1.59 -11.95
C ILE A 198 -6.15 1.12 -10.52
N SER A 199 -5.44 1.96 -9.77
CA SER A 199 -5.05 1.69 -8.39
C SER A 199 -4.84 2.98 -7.62
N ILE A 200 -5.15 2.99 -6.33
CA ILE A 200 -4.81 4.07 -5.40
C ILE A 200 -3.27 4.29 -5.36
N LYS A 201 -2.47 3.25 -5.63
CA LYS A 201 -1.00 3.34 -5.73
C LYS A 201 -0.51 4.01 -7.03
N ASN A 202 -1.36 4.29 -8.01
CA ASN A 202 -0.93 4.82 -9.32
C ASN A 202 -0.26 6.19 -9.21
N THR A 203 -0.78 7.08 -8.36
CA THR A 203 -0.17 8.40 -8.14
C THR A 203 1.28 8.27 -7.69
N GLU A 204 1.54 7.37 -6.73
CA GLU A 204 2.88 7.12 -6.23
C GLU A 204 3.76 6.38 -7.25
N ARG A 205 3.21 5.44 -8.03
CA ARG A 205 3.91 4.77 -9.15
C ARG A 205 4.35 5.77 -10.22
N ASN A 206 3.47 6.71 -10.58
CA ASN A 206 3.76 7.77 -11.55
C ASN A 206 4.86 8.71 -11.03
N LYS A 207 4.83 9.05 -9.74
CA LYS A 207 5.91 9.83 -9.10
C LYS A 207 7.26 9.08 -9.17
N ARG A 208 7.28 7.76 -8.95
CA ARG A 208 8.50 6.92 -9.06
C ARG A 208 9.01 6.71 -10.49
N SER A 209 8.17 6.99 -11.49
CA SER A 209 8.50 6.84 -12.91
C SER A 209 8.98 8.14 -13.57
N ARG A 210 9.14 9.23 -12.80
CA ARG A 210 9.57 10.54 -13.31
C ARG A 210 10.96 10.53 -13.96
N ASP A 211 11.84 9.61 -13.55
CA ASP A 211 13.19 9.42 -14.14
C ASP A 211 13.20 8.58 -15.44
N GLY A 212 12.01 8.31 -15.99
CA GLY A 212 11.81 7.52 -17.19
C GLY A 212 11.54 6.04 -16.88
N GLN A 213 10.91 5.37 -17.84
CA GLN A 213 10.64 3.93 -17.78
C GLN A 213 11.34 3.25 -18.96
N LEU A 214 11.99 2.13 -18.69
CA LEU A 214 12.38 1.21 -19.76
C LEU A 214 11.24 0.21 -19.92
N VAL A 215 10.74 -0.02 -21.13
CA VAL A 215 9.71 -1.05 -21.39
C VAL A 215 10.40 -2.24 -22.02
N VAL A 216 10.34 -3.38 -21.36
CA VAL A 216 10.91 -4.64 -21.86
C VAL A 216 9.89 -5.74 -21.67
N ASN A 217 9.57 -6.44 -22.75
CA ASN A 217 8.78 -7.65 -22.67
C ASN A 217 9.73 -8.83 -22.42
N VAL A 218 9.51 -9.59 -21.34
CA VAL A 218 10.32 -10.78 -21.03
C VAL A 218 9.65 -11.95 -21.71
N THR A 219 10.26 -12.46 -22.78
CA THR A 219 9.66 -13.53 -23.60
C THR A 219 10.30 -14.89 -23.39
N ASN A 220 11.59 -14.94 -23.04
CA ASN A 220 12.33 -16.16 -22.76
C ASN A 220 13.52 -15.90 -21.82
N GLY A 221 14.09 -16.98 -21.27
CA GLY A 221 15.22 -16.91 -20.34
C GLY A 221 16.56 -16.47 -20.95
N GLN A 222 16.77 -16.72 -22.25
CA GLN A 222 18.01 -16.36 -22.95
C GLN A 222 18.11 -14.87 -23.27
N GLN A 223 17.02 -14.13 -23.13
CA GLN A 223 17.00 -12.69 -23.31
C GLN A 223 17.91 -11.99 -22.28
N MET A 224 18.58 -10.94 -22.73
CA MET A 224 19.46 -10.14 -21.88
C MET A 224 18.65 -9.35 -20.84
N CYS A 225 19.12 -9.36 -19.61
CA CYS A 225 18.66 -8.49 -18.56
C CYS A 225 18.94 -7.02 -18.89
N PRO A 226 18.04 -6.10 -18.51
CA PRO A 226 18.24 -4.69 -18.76
C PRO A 226 19.32 -4.12 -17.85
N ARG A 227 20.31 -3.45 -18.44
CA ARG A 227 21.39 -2.75 -17.70
C ARG A 227 20.85 -1.68 -16.75
N GLN A 228 19.75 -1.03 -17.10
CA GLN A 228 19.08 -0.02 -16.28
C GLN A 228 18.00 -0.65 -15.39
N TRP A 229 18.39 -1.58 -14.50
CA TRP A 229 17.48 -2.38 -13.68
C TRP A 229 16.44 -1.56 -12.91
N ARG A 230 16.86 -0.46 -12.27
CA ARG A 230 15.95 0.44 -11.53
C ARG A 230 14.87 1.05 -12.43
N LYS A 231 15.21 1.42 -13.68
CA LYS A 231 14.23 1.95 -14.65
C LYS A 231 13.33 0.86 -15.21
N PHE A 232 13.86 -0.36 -15.35
CA PHE A 232 13.05 -1.53 -15.70
C PHE A 232 12.02 -1.84 -14.60
N LEU A 233 12.42 -1.84 -13.33
CA LEU A 233 11.54 -1.99 -12.17
C LEU A 233 10.72 -0.73 -11.84
N ALA A 234 10.84 0.38 -12.57
CA ALA A 234 9.90 1.50 -12.40
C ALA A 234 8.57 1.24 -13.11
N ASN A 235 8.56 0.37 -14.13
CA ASN A 235 7.40 0.08 -14.96
C ASN A 235 6.58 -1.10 -14.42
N GLY A 236 5.28 -0.89 -14.19
CA GLY A 236 4.39 -1.93 -13.67
C GLY A 236 4.20 -3.14 -14.59
N LYS A 237 4.17 -2.94 -15.92
CA LYS A 237 4.03 -4.04 -16.88
C LYS A 237 5.27 -4.94 -16.87
N ASN A 238 6.46 -4.35 -16.82
CA ASN A 238 7.71 -5.12 -16.70
C ASN A 238 7.73 -5.98 -15.45
N LYS A 239 7.26 -5.44 -14.31
CA LYS A 239 7.17 -6.20 -13.06
C LYS A 239 6.22 -7.38 -13.17
N THR A 240 5.04 -7.17 -13.77
CA THR A 240 4.10 -8.26 -14.05
C THR A 240 4.74 -9.31 -14.95
N ASN A 241 5.38 -8.90 -16.04
CA ASN A 241 6.04 -9.80 -16.98
C ASN A 241 7.19 -10.58 -16.34
N LEU A 242 8.00 -9.91 -15.51
CA LEU A 242 9.07 -10.55 -14.76
C LEU A 242 8.52 -11.58 -13.78
N LEU A 243 7.48 -11.25 -13.02
CA LEU A 243 6.84 -12.20 -12.10
C LEU A 243 6.24 -13.37 -12.86
N SER A 244 5.58 -13.14 -14.00
CA SER A 244 5.08 -14.21 -14.86
C SER A 244 6.20 -15.12 -15.36
N PHE A 245 7.33 -14.55 -15.79
CA PHE A 245 8.52 -15.32 -16.19
C PHE A 245 9.10 -16.13 -15.02
N LEU A 246 9.20 -15.53 -13.84
CA LEU A 246 9.67 -16.22 -12.65
C LEU A 246 8.67 -17.29 -12.21
N MET A 247 7.36 -17.15 -12.38
CA MET A 247 6.40 -18.16 -11.89
C MET A 247 6.07 -19.24 -12.92
N ASN A 248 6.36 -19.02 -14.21
CA ASN A 248 5.96 -19.93 -15.28
C ASN A 248 7.15 -20.80 -15.78
N PRO A 249 7.15 -22.11 -15.52
CA PRO A 249 8.20 -23.02 -15.99
C PRO A 249 8.37 -23.04 -17.52
N ALA A 250 7.29 -22.86 -18.29
CA ALA A 250 7.33 -22.89 -19.75
C ALA A 250 8.13 -21.71 -20.34
N LEU A 251 8.12 -20.55 -19.67
CA LEU A 251 8.91 -19.38 -20.08
C LEU A 251 10.39 -19.52 -19.70
N ARG A 252 10.71 -20.42 -18.77
CA ARG A 252 12.08 -20.78 -18.39
C ARG A 252 12.69 -21.85 -19.30
N GLN A 253 11.86 -22.75 -19.84
CA GLN A 253 12.29 -23.96 -20.58
C GLN A 253 12.46 -23.81 -22.10
N THR A 254 12.25 -22.62 -22.67
CA THR A 254 12.39 -22.43 -24.12
C THR A 254 13.87 -22.38 -24.53
N LEU A 255 14.38 -23.60 -24.74
CA LEU A 255 15.54 -24.07 -25.51
C LEU A 255 16.94 -23.86 -24.91
N GLY A 256 17.49 -25.01 -24.47
CA GLY A 256 18.88 -25.20 -24.09
C GLY A 256 19.10 -24.91 -22.62
N SER A 257 19.64 -25.92 -21.92
CA SER A 257 20.28 -25.81 -20.61
C SER A 257 20.91 -24.44 -20.38
N CYS A 258 20.76 -23.89 -19.18
CA CYS A 258 21.83 -23.03 -18.66
C CYS A 258 23.10 -23.87 -18.47
#